data_AF-A0A967AKX2-F1
#
_entry.id   AF-A0A967AKX2-F1
#
_cell.length_a   1.000
_cell.length_b   1.000
_cell.length_c   1.000
_cell.angle_alpha   90.00
_cell.angle_beta   90.00
_cell.angle_gamma   90.00
#
_symmetry.space_group_name_H-M   'P 1'
#
loop_
_entity.id
_entity.type
_entity.pdbx_description
1 polymer ?
#
loop_
_entity_poly.entity_id
_entity_poly.type
_entity_poly.pdbx_seq_one_letter_code
_entity_poly.pdbx_strand_id
1 'polypeptide(L)'
;MAIGSPDRTALLNSVRPLCSNVADDILQDFFSRMDPEYFQRFEAATIAEHVRLAAQLDFDHPCTIACSEQQDTRFEITVVAYDYFSEFAMICGLLSAFGLNIEEGDIYTFSEQVTPQPSRTSWTGHRPRVHTKGTPGLSRKKIVDVFRVLPVPGEAWGTTQQAHLEEELHSIIALLDKGRFEEARLAVNRHLVEQLGKHRGSFSGLLLPVQITFDNSQSAMDTVMEIRSDDTPAFLYAFANALAMRNIYISKAQFDVEKGKIHDRFYVRNRHGQKLTDATDQ
;
A
#
# COMPACT_ATOMS: atom_id res chain seq x y z
N MET A 1 -6.39 10.00 25.48
CA MET A 1 -6.96 11.28 25.00
C MET A 1 -7.28 11.10 23.54
N ALA A 2 -8.52 11.34 23.12
CA ALA A 2 -8.87 11.31 21.71
C ALA A 2 -8.16 12.49 21.03
N ILE A 3 -7.12 12.19 20.25
CA ILE A 3 -6.52 13.16 19.34
C ILE A 3 -7.64 13.51 18.37
N GLY A 4 -8.11 14.76 18.38
CA GLY A 4 -9.16 15.19 17.46
C GLY A 4 -8.71 14.95 16.03
N SER A 5 -9.60 14.44 15.18
CA SER A 5 -9.30 14.30 13.75
C SER A 5 -8.77 15.63 13.22
N PRO A 6 -7.60 15.66 12.55
CA PRO A 6 -7.01 16.90 12.06
C PRO A 6 -8.02 17.66 11.22
N ASP A 7 -8.05 18.99 11.36
CA ASP A 7 -8.88 19.84 10.52
C ASP A 7 -8.40 19.71 9.07
N ARG A 8 -9.08 18.82 8.33
CA ARG A 8 -8.74 18.47 6.94
C ARG A 8 -8.76 19.69 6.03
N THR A 9 -9.60 20.68 6.34
CA THR A 9 -9.67 21.94 5.59
C THR A 9 -8.42 22.79 5.84
N ALA A 10 -8.02 22.93 7.11
CA ALA A 10 -6.79 23.64 7.46
C ALA A 10 -5.56 22.96 6.85
N LEU A 11 -5.49 21.62 6.91
CA LEU A 11 -4.38 20.86 6.33
C LEU A 11 -4.33 21.00 4.80
N LEU A 12 -5.47 20.92 4.12
CA LEU A 12 -5.55 21.14 2.67
C LEU A 12 -5.05 22.54 2.28
N ASN A 13 -5.38 23.57 3.06
CA ASN A 13 -4.90 24.94 2.82
C ASN A 13 -3.38 25.07 3.00
N SER A 14 -2.77 24.29 3.90
CA SER A 14 -1.32 24.22 4.08
C SER A 14 -0.60 23.42 2.98
N VAL A 15 -1.24 22.39 2.44
CA VAL A 15 -0.67 21.55 1.37
C VAL A 15 -0.78 22.21 -0.01
N ARG A 16 -1.91 22.89 -0.29
CA ARG A 16 -2.18 23.55 -1.58
C ARG A 16 -1.00 24.39 -2.13
N PRO A 17 -0.34 25.28 -1.36
CA PRO A 17 0.79 26.06 -1.89
C PRO A 17 2.03 25.21 -2.23
N LEU A 18 2.20 24.03 -1.62
CA LEU A 18 3.31 23.11 -1.88
C LEU A 18 3.08 22.24 -3.14
N CYS A 19 1.85 22.23 -3.65
CA CYS A 19 1.42 21.47 -4.83
C CYS A 19 1.08 22.38 -6.02
N SER A 20 1.78 23.51 -6.20
CA SER A 20 1.48 24.50 -7.25
C SER A 20 1.57 23.95 -8.69
N ASN A 21 2.25 22.82 -8.87
CA ASN A 21 2.40 22.10 -10.14
C ASN A 21 1.38 20.95 -10.33
N VAL A 22 0.48 20.73 -9.36
CA VAL A 22 -0.54 19.67 -9.42
C VAL A 22 -1.91 20.30 -9.71
N ALA A 23 -2.70 19.65 -10.56
CA ALA A 23 -4.05 20.09 -10.85
C ALA A 23 -4.94 20.03 -9.59
N ASP A 24 -5.78 21.05 -9.38
CA ASP A 24 -6.59 21.17 -8.16
C ASP A 24 -7.57 19.99 -8.00
N ASP A 25 -8.09 19.44 -9.09
CA ASP A 25 -8.97 18.27 -9.08
C ASP A 25 -8.28 17.01 -8.54
N ILE A 26 -7.01 16.78 -8.86
CA ILE A 26 -6.20 15.69 -8.31
C ILE A 26 -6.00 15.87 -6.81
N LEU A 27 -5.66 17.10 -6.38
CA LEU A 27 -5.48 17.41 -4.95
C LEU A 27 -6.79 17.19 -4.17
N GLN A 28 -7.93 17.64 -4.71
CA GLN A 28 -9.25 17.42 -4.09
C GLN A 28 -9.65 15.94 -4.09
N ASP A 29 -9.40 15.20 -5.16
CA ASP A 29 -9.67 13.76 -5.22
C ASP A 29 -8.85 13.01 -4.15
N PHE A 30 -7.56 13.34 -4.01
CA PHE A 30 -6.69 12.79 -2.98
C PHE A 30 -7.23 13.09 -1.57
N PHE A 31 -7.54 14.36 -1.28
CA PHE A 31 -8.07 14.77 0.01
C PHE A 31 -9.50 14.32 0.28
N SER A 32 -10.29 13.92 -0.72
CA SER A 32 -11.64 13.42 -0.46
C SER A 32 -11.66 11.92 -0.21
N ARG A 33 -10.79 11.16 -0.89
CA ARG A 33 -10.84 9.69 -0.89
C ARG A 33 -9.85 9.01 0.04
N MET A 34 -8.74 9.67 0.39
CA MET A 34 -7.73 9.08 1.26
C MET A 34 -8.27 8.81 2.68
N ASP A 35 -7.73 7.78 3.34
CA ASP A 35 -8.11 7.38 4.69
C ASP A 35 -7.89 8.54 5.70
N PRO A 36 -8.79 8.78 6.67
CA PRO A 36 -8.61 9.84 7.66
C PRO A 36 -7.38 9.69 8.58
N GLU A 37 -6.92 8.47 8.86
CA GLU A 37 -5.73 8.21 9.69
C GLU A 37 -4.44 8.59 8.96
N TYR A 38 -4.41 8.54 7.62
CA TYR A 38 -3.29 9.03 6.81
C TYR A 38 -2.95 10.49 7.15
N PHE A 39 -3.95 11.36 7.29
CA PHE A 39 -3.75 12.78 7.60
C PHE A 39 -3.35 13.04 9.06
N GLN A 40 -3.50 12.04 9.93
CA GLN A 40 -2.99 12.09 11.30
C GLN A 40 -1.52 11.66 11.36
N ARG A 41 -1.06 10.89 10.37
CA ARG A 41 0.26 10.29 10.34
C ARG A 41 1.30 11.16 9.65
N PHE A 42 0.91 11.89 8.61
CA PHE A 42 1.83 12.64 7.77
C PHE A 42 1.65 14.16 7.90
N GLU A 43 2.77 14.86 7.90
CA GLU A 43 2.82 16.32 7.90
C GLU A 43 2.54 16.90 6.50
N ALA A 44 2.19 18.18 6.44
CA ALA A 44 1.80 18.84 5.18
C ALA A 44 2.85 18.72 4.06
N ALA A 45 4.14 18.77 4.38
CA ALA A 45 5.21 18.63 3.39
C ALA A 45 5.25 17.24 2.75
N THR A 46 5.19 16.19 3.58
CA THR A 46 5.14 14.79 3.14
C THR A 46 3.86 14.50 2.35
N ILE A 47 2.71 15.03 2.80
CA ILE A 47 1.46 14.91 2.03
C ILE A 47 1.60 15.55 0.65
N ALA A 48 2.24 16.72 0.55
CA ALA A 48 2.46 17.38 -0.74
C ALA A 48 3.36 16.56 -1.68
N GLU A 49 4.34 15.83 -1.15
CA GLU A 49 5.15 14.87 -1.90
C GLU A 49 4.31 13.71 -2.42
N HIS A 50 3.51 13.08 -1.57
CA HIS A 50 2.63 11.98 -1.96
C HIS A 50 1.59 12.41 -3.01
N VAL A 51 1.04 13.63 -2.89
CA VAL A 51 0.14 14.20 -3.92
C VAL A 51 0.87 14.41 -5.24
N ARG A 52 2.11 14.92 -5.22
CA ARG A 52 2.93 15.08 -6.43
C ARG A 52 3.28 13.74 -7.09
N LEU A 53 3.52 12.69 -6.30
CA LEU A 53 3.70 11.33 -6.80
C LEU A 53 2.38 10.78 -7.41
N ALA A 54 1.26 10.96 -6.72
CA ALA A 54 -0.05 10.55 -7.22
C ALA A 54 -0.45 11.25 -8.52
N ALA A 55 0.00 12.48 -8.74
CA ALA A 55 -0.23 13.27 -9.94
C ALA A 55 0.60 12.81 -11.15
N GLN A 56 1.64 12.00 -10.95
CA GLN A 56 2.45 11.42 -12.03
C GLN A 56 1.84 10.15 -12.61
N LEU A 57 0.81 9.58 -11.96
CA LEU A 57 0.20 8.35 -12.41
C LEU A 57 -0.66 8.56 -13.66
N ASP A 58 -0.45 7.71 -14.66
CA ASP A 58 -1.27 7.63 -15.87
C ASP A 58 -1.43 6.15 -16.30
N PHE A 59 -2.00 5.90 -17.49
CA PHE A 59 -2.22 4.52 -17.94
C PHE A 59 -0.93 3.76 -18.29
N ASP A 60 0.13 4.47 -18.66
CA ASP A 60 1.44 3.91 -19.02
C ASP A 60 2.38 3.83 -17.80
N HIS A 61 2.16 4.71 -16.80
CA HIS A 61 2.90 4.80 -15.54
C HIS A 61 1.93 4.56 -14.36
N PRO A 62 1.57 3.29 -14.09
CA PRO A 62 0.56 2.94 -13.07
C PRO A 62 1.08 2.98 -11.62
N CYS A 63 2.39 3.17 -11.43
CA CYS A 63 3.04 3.30 -10.13
C CYS A 63 4.23 4.26 -10.22
N THR A 64 4.64 4.78 -9.08
CA THR A 64 5.89 5.51 -8.90
C THR A 64 6.46 5.18 -7.53
N ILE A 65 7.78 5.28 -7.40
CA ILE A 65 8.52 5.03 -6.17
C ILE A 65 9.43 6.22 -5.87
N ALA A 66 9.46 6.64 -4.61
CA ALA A 66 10.42 7.60 -4.12
C ALA A 66 11.24 6.95 -3.01
N CYS A 67 12.56 7.11 -3.08
CA CYS A 67 13.49 6.63 -2.05
C CYS A 67 14.21 7.84 -1.45
N SER A 68 14.21 7.95 -0.13
CA SER A 68 14.96 8.97 0.60
C SER A 68 15.82 8.33 1.68
N GLU A 69 17.09 8.76 1.75
CA GLU A 69 17.99 8.33 2.82
C GLU A 69 17.64 9.06 4.11
N GLN A 70 17.55 8.30 5.19
CA GLN A 70 17.27 8.76 6.55
C GLN A 70 18.52 8.60 7.43
N GLN A 71 18.40 8.91 8.71
CA GLN A 71 19.50 8.71 9.67
C GLN A 71 19.84 7.21 9.82
N ASP A 72 21.07 6.91 10.24
CA ASP A 72 21.54 5.54 10.55
C ASP A 72 21.40 4.54 9.39
N THR A 73 21.65 4.97 8.14
CA THR A 73 21.59 4.12 6.94
C THR A 73 20.21 3.51 6.64
N ARG A 74 19.16 4.04 7.26
CA ARG A 74 17.77 3.71 6.95
C ARG A 74 17.30 4.46 5.72
N PHE A 75 16.31 3.91 5.04
CA PHE A 75 15.67 4.55 3.91
C PHE A 75 14.16 4.58 4.14
N GLU A 76 13.53 5.67 3.72
CA GLU A 76 12.09 5.73 3.57
C GLU A 76 11.77 5.53 2.08
N ILE A 77 10.95 4.52 1.80
CA ILE A 77 10.49 4.17 0.47
C ILE A 77 8.99 4.44 0.42
N THR A 78 8.57 5.36 -0.44
CA THR A 78 7.17 5.65 -0.72
C THR A 78 6.80 5.08 -2.07
N VAL A 79 5.81 4.19 -2.09
CA VAL A 79 5.18 3.68 -3.30
C VAL A 79 3.81 4.31 -3.45
N VAL A 80 3.56 4.93 -4.59
CA VAL A 80 2.23 5.43 -4.96
C VAL A 80 1.82 4.74 -6.25
N ALA A 81 0.69 4.05 -6.25
CA ALA A 81 0.23 3.29 -7.41
C ALA A 81 -1.29 3.33 -7.53
N TYR A 82 -1.82 2.90 -8.67
CA TYR A 82 -3.21 2.43 -8.69
C TYR A 82 -3.35 1.21 -7.79
N ASP A 83 -4.51 1.11 -7.17
CA ASP A 83 -4.91 -0.03 -6.35
C ASP A 83 -5.19 -1.25 -7.24
N TYR A 84 -4.57 -2.36 -6.90
CA TYR A 84 -4.70 -3.64 -7.58
C TYR A 84 -5.13 -4.69 -6.55
N PHE A 85 -5.11 -5.97 -6.96
CA PHE A 85 -5.21 -7.05 -5.99
C PHE A 85 -3.82 -7.65 -5.83
N SER A 86 -3.43 -7.94 -4.59
CA SER A 86 -2.14 -8.56 -4.21
C SER A 86 -0.89 -7.68 -4.37
N GLU A 87 -1.02 -6.41 -4.74
CA GLU A 87 0.10 -5.46 -4.90
C GLU A 87 0.87 -5.24 -3.61
N PHE A 88 0.19 -5.12 -2.46
CA PHE A 88 0.88 -4.96 -1.18
C PHE A 88 1.84 -6.13 -0.91
N ALA A 89 1.38 -7.36 -1.14
CA ALA A 89 2.24 -8.53 -1.04
C ALA A 89 3.42 -8.44 -2.03
N MET A 90 3.16 -8.06 -3.29
CA MET A 90 4.23 -7.94 -4.28
C MET A 90 5.27 -6.87 -3.91
N ILE A 91 4.84 -5.73 -3.37
CA ILE A 91 5.73 -4.66 -2.89
C ILE A 91 6.61 -5.18 -1.76
N CYS A 92 6.04 -5.78 -0.71
CA CYS A 92 6.83 -6.36 0.39
C CYS A 92 7.82 -7.43 -0.08
N GLY A 93 7.40 -8.26 -1.04
CA GLY A 93 8.25 -9.30 -1.63
C GLY A 93 9.40 -8.71 -2.44
N LEU A 94 9.17 -7.66 -3.23
CA LEU A 94 10.20 -6.94 -3.97
C LEU A 94 11.20 -6.27 -3.03
N LEU A 95 10.74 -5.54 -2.00
CA LEU A 95 11.63 -4.93 -1.01
C LEU A 95 12.55 -6.00 -0.37
N SER A 96 11.97 -7.11 0.07
CA SER A 96 12.72 -8.25 0.62
C SER A 96 13.70 -8.86 -0.41
N ALA A 97 13.29 -8.96 -1.67
CA ALA A 97 14.11 -9.47 -2.77
C ALA A 97 15.21 -8.50 -3.23
N PHE A 98 15.19 -7.24 -2.77
CA PHE A 98 16.30 -6.31 -2.92
C PHE A 98 17.17 -6.22 -1.66
N GLY A 99 16.98 -7.14 -0.70
CA GLY A 99 17.77 -7.18 0.52
C GLY A 99 17.42 -6.04 1.49
N LEU A 100 16.18 -5.56 1.48
CA LEU A 100 15.70 -4.56 2.41
C LEU A 100 14.89 -5.22 3.53
N ASN A 101 15.30 -4.98 4.78
CA ASN A 101 14.47 -5.33 5.93
C ASN A 101 13.42 -4.24 6.15
N ILE A 102 12.15 -4.62 6.24
CA ILE A 102 11.06 -3.68 6.51
C ILE A 102 10.92 -3.56 8.02
N GLU A 103 11.26 -2.40 8.58
CA GLU A 103 11.16 -2.15 10.02
C GLU A 103 9.81 -1.53 10.40
N GLU A 104 9.31 -0.59 9.60
CA GLU A 104 8.01 0.04 9.82
C GLU A 104 7.28 0.24 8.49
N GLY A 105 5.97 0.38 8.55
CA GLY A 105 5.21 0.79 7.37
C GLY A 105 3.81 1.29 7.66
N ASP A 106 3.36 2.12 6.74
CA ASP A 106 2.15 2.92 6.80
C ASP A 106 1.45 2.81 5.43
N ILE A 107 0.41 1.98 5.35
CA ILE A 107 -0.20 1.52 4.10
C ILE A 107 -1.63 2.05 4.04
N TYR A 108 -1.94 2.88 3.04
CA TYR A 108 -3.25 3.51 2.92
C TYR A 108 -3.80 3.40 1.51
N THR A 109 -5.02 2.88 1.41
CA THR A 109 -5.75 2.82 0.13
C THR A 109 -6.87 3.84 0.08
N PHE A 110 -7.08 4.44 -1.08
CA PHE A 110 -8.24 5.30 -1.34
C PHE A 110 -9.54 4.53 -1.08
N SER A 111 -10.49 5.20 -0.44
CA SER A 111 -11.86 4.71 -0.35
C SER A 111 -12.55 4.69 -1.72
N GLU A 112 -13.62 3.90 -1.80
CA GLU A 112 -14.51 3.92 -2.96
C GLU A 112 -15.18 5.30 -3.08
N GLN A 113 -15.27 5.82 -4.31
CA GLN A 113 -16.11 6.99 -4.55
C GLN A 113 -17.57 6.57 -4.36
N VAL A 114 -18.27 7.21 -3.43
CA VAL A 114 -19.74 7.18 -3.42
C VAL A 114 -20.21 8.05 -4.59
N THR A 115 -20.24 7.49 -5.81
CA THR A 115 -20.93 8.17 -6.91
C THR A 115 -22.43 8.09 -6.59
N PRO A 116 -23.16 9.21 -6.44
CA PRO A 116 -24.61 9.14 -6.30
C PRO A 116 -25.15 8.54 -7.60
N GLN A 117 -25.62 7.31 -7.52
CA GLN A 117 -26.25 6.63 -8.64
C GLN A 117 -27.51 7.43 -8.98
N PRO A 118 -27.64 8.02 -10.18
CA PRO A 118 -28.86 8.74 -10.51
C PRO A 118 -30.01 7.74 -10.42
N SER A 119 -31.00 8.09 -9.61
CA SER A 119 -32.23 7.33 -9.43
C SER A 119 -32.71 6.90 -10.81
N ARG A 120 -32.86 5.59 -11.02
CA ARG A 120 -33.41 5.02 -12.25
C ARG A 120 -34.89 5.39 -12.35
N THR A 121 -35.20 6.63 -12.70
CA THR A 121 -36.49 6.98 -13.27
C THR A 121 -36.50 6.48 -14.70
N SER A 122 -37.32 5.47 -14.94
CA SER A 122 -37.80 5.10 -16.27
C SER A 122 -38.18 6.36 -17.04
N TRP A 123 -37.62 6.56 -18.24
CA TRP A 123 -38.37 6.89 -19.47
C TRP A 123 -37.46 7.06 -20.68
N THR A 124 -38.08 6.79 -21.83
CA THR A 124 -37.58 6.60 -23.19
C THR A 124 -37.02 7.86 -23.84
N GLY A 125 -35.83 7.77 -24.42
CA GLY A 125 -35.30 8.79 -25.33
C GLY A 125 -33.83 8.56 -25.66
N HIS A 126 -33.53 8.26 -26.92
CA HIS A 126 -32.17 8.08 -27.43
C HIS A 126 -31.44 9.43 -27.39
N ARG A 127 -30.65 9.69 -26.33
CA ARG A 127 -29.66 10.77 -26.31
C ARG A 127 -28.27 10.16 -26.54
N PRO A 128 -27.43 10.76 -27.41
CA PRO A 128 -26.06 10.29 -27.57
C PRO A 128 -25.35 10.38 -26.22
N ARG A 129 -24.73 9.28 -25.78
CA ARG A 129 -23.86 9.29 -24.59
C ARG A 129 -22.71 10.25 -24.86
N VAL A 130 -22.77 11.44 -24.26
CA VAL A 130 -21.59 12.29 -24.10
C VAL A 130 -20.68 11.53 -23.15
N HIS A 131 -19.66 10.87 -23.70
CA HIS A 131 -18.53 10.37 -22.94
C HIS A 131 -17.81 11.61 -22.41
N THR A 132 -18.16 12.07 -21.21
CA THR A 132 -17.30 12.99 -20.47
C THR A 132 -16.00 12.22 -20.27
N LYS A 133 -14.99 12.55 -21.09
CA LYS A 133 -13.61 12.08 -20.94
C LYS A 133 -13.17 12.52 -19.54
N GLY A 134 -13.34 11.64 -18.55
CA GLY A 134 -12.70 11.82 -17.26
C GLY A 134 -11.21 11.83 -17.51
N THR A 135 -10.50 12.78 -16.89
CA THR A 135 -9.04 12.85 -16.93
C THR A 135 -8.49 11.46 -16.58
N PRO A 136 -7.62 10.87 -17.42
CA PRO A 136 -6.93 9.62 -17.11
C PRO A 136 -6.40 9.64 -15.66
N GLY A 137 -6.75 8.64 -14.85
CA GLY A 137 -6.23 8.47 -13.49
C GLY A 137 -7.06 8.99 -12.30
N LEU A 138 -8.19 9.68 -12.53
CA LEU A 138 -9.10 10.10 -11.45
C LEU A 138 -10.17 9.06 -11.06
N SER A 139 -10.40 8.04 -11.88
CA SER A 139 -11.45 7.03 -11.64
C SER A 139 -11.00 5.83 -10.80
N ARG A 140 -9.69 5.55 -10.75
CA ARG A 140 -9.15 4.39 -10.04
C ARG A 140 -8.86 4.74 -8.58
N LYS A 141 -8.96 3.76 -7.69
CA LYS A 141 -8.39 3.85 -6.34
C LYS A 141 -6.86 3.92 -6.48
N LYS A 142 -6.22 4.63 -5.56
CA LYS A 142 -4.76 4.73 -5.46
C LYS A 142 -4.34 4.23 -4.08
N ILE A 143 -3.12 3.76 -3.98
CA ILE A 143 -2.45 3.42 -2.72
C ILE A 143 -1.33 4.42 -2.46
N VAL A 144 -1.06 4.67 -1.18
CA VAL A 144 0.14 5.34 -0.71
C VAL A 144 0.71 4.50 0.40
N ASP A 145 1.81 3.82 0.08
CA ASP A 145 2.47 2.87 0.94
C ASP A 145 3.85 3.43 1.28
N VAL A 146 4.09 3.71 2.56
CA VAL A 146 5.35 4.24 3.05
C VAL A 146 6.02 3.18 3.91
N PHE A 147 7.26 2.84 3.59
CA PHE A 147 8.05 1.84 4.30
C PHE A 147 9.33 2.47 4.84
N ARG A 148 9.65 2.20 6.10
CA ARG A 148 11.00 2.42 6.63
C ARG A 148 11.75 1.12 6.55
N VAL A 149 12.87 1.17 5.84
CA VAL A 149 13.66 -0.02 5.54
C VAL A 149 15.12 0.15 5.93
N LEU A 150 15.73 -0.97 6.30
CA LEU A 150 17.15 -1.07 6.57
C LEU A 150 17.77 -2.06 5.55
N PRO A 151 18.70 -1.62 4.70
CA PRO A 151 19.44 -2.54 3.84
C PRO A 151 20.19 -3.59 4.66
N VAL A 152 20.12 -4.85 4.24
CA VAL A 152 20.83 -5.95 4.89
C VAL A 152 22.34 -5.72 4.80
N PRO A 153 23.13 -5.96 5.87
CA PRO A 153 24.56 -5.73 5.85
C PRO A 153 25.27 -6.45 4.71
N GLY A 154 26.03 -5.69 3.91
CA GLY A 154 26.78 -6.21 2.76
C GLY A 154 26.03 -6.13 1.42
N GLU A 155 24.75 -5.78 1.42
CA GLU A 155 24.03 -5.45 0.19
C GLU A 155 24.30 -3.99 -0.22
N ALA A 156 24.58 -3.78 -1.50
CA ALA A 156 24.78 -2.45 -2.04
C ALA A 156 23.40 -1.81 -2.28
N TRP A 157 23.05 -0.79 -1.51
CA TRP A 157 21.84 0.00 -1.73
C TRP A 157 22.21 1.42 -2.18
N GLY A 158 22.15 1.64 -3.49
CA GLY A 158 22.42 2.94 -4.11
C GLY A 158 21.50 3.22 -5.29
N THR A 159 21.78 4.27 -6.05
CA THR A 159 20.92 4.74 -7.15
C THR A 159 20.66 3.66 -8.20
N THR A 160 21.63 2.80 -8.50
CA THR A 160 21.46 1.69 -9.45
C THR A 160 20.43 0.67 -8.97
N GLN A 161 20.52 0.25 -7.70
CA GLN A 161 19.57 -0.70 -7.12
C GLN A 161 18.18 -0.09 -6.94
N GLN A 162 18.10 1.21 -6.61
CA GLN A 162 16.84 1.93 -6.56
C GLN A 162 16.15 1.97 -7.95
N ALA A 163 16.91 2.27 -9.01
CA ALA A 163 16.39 2.24 -10.38
C ALA A 163 15.94 0.83 -10.80
N HIS A 164 16.70 -0.21 -10.45
CA HIS A 164 16.29 -1.59 -10.73
C HIS A 164 15.04 -2.00 -9.94
N LEU A 165 14.90 -1.57 -8.68
CA LEU A 165 13.67 -1.80 -7.90
C LEU A 165 12.47 -1.13 -8.57
N GLU A 166 12.65 0.11 -9.05
CA GLU A 166 11.62 0.83 -9.79
C GLU A 166 11.19 0.07 -11.06
N GLU A 167 12.13 -0.39 -11.88
CA GLU A 167 11.85 -1.16 -13.10
C GLU A 167 11.10 -2.48 -12.81
N GLU A 168 11.52 -3.20 -11.78
CA GLU A 168 10.88 -4.45 -11.34
C GLU A 168 9.47 -4.17 -10.80
N LEU A 169 9.28 -3.12 -9.99
CA LEU A 169 7.98 -2.71 -9.49
C LEU A 169 7.02 -2.39 -10.64
N HIS A 170 7.46 -1.61 -11.64
CA HIS A 170 6.66 -1.33 -12.83
C HIS A 170 6.27 -2.61 -13.57
N SER A 171 7.20 -3.54 -13.74
CA SER A 171 6.96 -4.83 -14.39
C SER A 171 5.92 -5.67 -13.64
N ILE A 172 6.01 -5.72 -12.32
CA ILE A 172 5.06 -6.44 -11.47
C ILE A 172 3.68 -5.78 -11.50
N ILE A 173 3.59 -4.46 -11.33
CA ILE A 173 2.32 -3.73 -11.39
C ILE A 173 1.64 -3.92 -12.76
N ALA A 174 2.41 -3.92 -13.85
CA ALA A 174 1.88 -4.19 -15.19
C ALA A 174 1.34 -5.63 -15.36
N LEU A 175 1.88 -6.62 -14.63
CA LEU A 175 1.32 -7.97 -14.58
C LEU A 175 0.01 -7.99 -13.78
N LEU A 176 -0.05 -7.29 -12.65
CA LEU A 176 -1.26 -7.18 -11.83
C LEU A 176 -2.40 -6.48 -12.58
N ASP A 177 -2.12 -5.41 -13.32
CA ASP A 177 -3.11 -4.72 -14.16
C ASP A 177 -3.73 -5.63 -15.23
N LYS A 178 -2.93 -6.57 -15.74
CA LYS A 178 -3.37 -7.59 -16.70
C LYS A 178 -4.02 -8.82 -16.04
N GLY A 179 -4.17 -8.83 -14.71
CA GLY A 179 -4.70 -9.96 -13.95
C GLY A 179 -3.78 -11.19 -13.90
N ARG A 180 -2.49 -11.03 -14.21
CA ARG A 180 -1.49 -12.12 -14.24
C ARG A 180 -0.84 -12.30 -12.87
N PHE A 181 -1.68 -12.48 -11.83
CA PHE A 181 -1.27 -12.54 -10.43
C PHE A 181 -0.25 -13.65 -10.14
N GLU A 182 -0.46 -14.82 -10.73
CA GLU A 182 0.44 -15.97 -10.56
C GLU A 182 1.84 -15.70 -11.11
N GLU A 183 1.92 -15.00 -12.25
CA GLU A 183 3.19 -14.69 -12.88
C GLU A 183 3.95 -13.60 -12.11
N ALA A 184 3.24 -12.58 -11.62
CA ALA A 184 3.80 -11.58 -10.72
C ALA A 184 4.39 -12.25 -9.47
N ARG A 185 3.63 -13.14 -8.83
CA ARG A 185 4.05 -13.89 -7.65
C ARG A 185 5.25 -14.79 -7.92
N LEU A 186 5.29 -15.47 -9.06
CA LEU A 186 6.44 -16.30 -9.46
C LEU A 186 7.70 -15.48 -9.71
N ALA A 187 7.57 -14.30 -10.33
CA ALA A 187 8.69 -13.39 -10.57
C ALA A 187 9.30 -12.91 -9.24
N VAL A 188 8.47 -12.42 -8.31
CA VAL A 188 8.91 -11.99 -6.98
C VAL A 188 9.53 -13.14 -6.19
N ASN A 189 8.89 -14.31 -6.16
CA ASN A 189 9.41 -15.48 -5.43
C ASN A 189 10.78 -15.93 -5.94
N ARG A 190 11.01 -15.88 -7.26
CA ARG A 190 12.30 -16.27 -7.83
C ARG A 190 13.42 -15.39 -7.29
N HIS A 191 13.25 -14.08 -7.36
CA HIS A 191 14.23 -13.12 -6.88
C HIS A 191 14.42 -13.22 -5.35
N LEU A 192 13.32 -13.38 -4.61
CA LEU A 192 13.38 -13.53 -3.16
C LEU A 192 14.17 -14.77 -2.73
N VAL A 193 13.96 -15.92 -3.39
CA VAL A 193 14.69 -17.16 -3.09
C VAL A 193 16.19 -17.00 -3.36
N GLU A 194 16.57 -16.28 -4.42
CA GLU A 194 17.97 -15.96 -4.71
C GLU A 194 18.61 -15.13 -3.60
N GLN A 195 17.90 -14.13 -3.05
CA GLN A 195 18.40 -13.33 -1.92
C GLN A 195 18.46 -14.09 -0.60
N LEU A 196 17.41 -14.83 -0.26
CA LEU A 196 17.38 -15.64 0.97
C LEU A 196 18.47 -16.72 0.93
N GLY A 197 18.81 -17.22 -0.25
CA GLY A 197 19.93 -18.14 -0.48
C GLY A 197 21.29 -17.58 -0.04
N LYS A 198 21.51 -16.26 -0.16
CA LYS A 198 22.76 -15.59 0.23
C LYS A 198 22.89 -15.41 1.74
N HIS A 199 21.76 -15.33 2.46
CA HIS A 199 21.70 -14.93 3.88
C HIS A 199 21.34 -16.08 4.84
N ARG A 200 21.55 -17.34 4.42
CA ARG A 200 21.20 -18.56 5.19
C ARG A 200 21.76 -18.62 6.63
N GLY A 201 22.78 -17.82 6.95
CA GLY A 201 23.38 -17.77 8.28
C GLY A 201 22.54 -17.09 9.37
N SER A 202 21.52 -16.31 9.00
CA SER A 202 20.68 -15.58 9.98
C SER A 202 19.39 -16.32 10.37
N PHE A 203 19.07 -17.44 9.72
CA PHE A 203 17.84 -18.17 10.02
C PHE A 203 18.08 -19.15 11.18
N SER A 204 17.61 -18.79 12.38
CA SER A 204 17.70 -19.65 13.58
C SER A 204 16.85 -20.93 13.49
N GLY A 205 16.17 -21.20 12.37
CA GLY A 205 15.49 -22.47 12.09
C GLY A 205 14.21 -22.71 12.89
N LEU A 206 13.89 -21.89 13.88
CA LEU A 206 12.67 -21.97 14.66
C LEU A 206 11.72 -20.84 14.23
N LEU A 207 10.67 -21.19 13.49
CA LEU A 207 9.51 -20.31 13.34
C LEU A 207 8.83 -20.21 14.71
N LEU A 208 8.99 -19.08 15.37
CA LEU A 208 8.35 -18.83 16.65
C LEU A 208 6.84 -18.65 16.43
N PRO A 209 6.00 -19.01 17.42
CA PRO A 209 4.56 -18.99 17.25
C PRO A 209 4.06 -17.56 16.99
N VAL A 210 3.42 -17.37 15.84
CA VAL A 210 2.71 -16.14 15.49
C VAL A 210 1.36 -16.13 16.21
N GLN A 211 1.05 -15.02 16.88
CA GLN A 211 -0.27 -14.81 17.47
C GLN A 211 -1.08 -13.88 16.57
N ILE A 212 -2.27 -14.32 16.17
CA ILE A 212 -3.20 -13.54 15.33
C ILE A 212 -4.50 -13.37 16.10
N THR A 213 -5.00 -12.14 16.16
CA THR A 213 -6.30 -11.82 16.76
C THR A 213 -7.13 -10.98 15.79
N PHE A 214 -8.45 -11.19 15.81
CA PHE A 214 -9.39 -10.52 14.93
C PHE A 214 -10.40 -9.67 15.73
N ASP A 215 -10.67 -8.46 15.24
CA ASP A 215 -11.63 -7.53 15.83
C ASP A 215 -12.52 -6.92 14.74
N ASN A 216 -13.84 -7.18 14.84
CA ASN A 216 -14.85 -6.67 13.92
C ASN A 216 -15.55 -5.39 14.43
N SER A 217 -15.16 -4.86 15.58
CA SER A 217 -15.76 -3.70 16.24
C SER A 217 -15.01 -2.39 16.01
N GLN A 218 -13.69 -2.45 15.78
CA GLN A 218 -12.83 -1.27 15.66
C GLN A 218 -13.00 -0.47 14.35
N SER A 219 -13.38 -1.14 13.25
CA SER A 219 -13.72 -0.48 11.97
C SER A 219 -15.16 -0.77 11.61
N ALA A 220 -15.85 0.16 10.95
CA ALA A 220 -17.20 -0.08 10.43
C ALA A 220 -17.21 -1.04 9.22
N MET A 221 -16.14 -1.03 8.41
CA MET A 221 -16.09 -1.69 7.10
C MET A 221 -15.10 -2.85 7.02
N ASP A 222 -14.10 -2.89 7.91
CA ASP A 222 -12.98 -3.84 7.86
C ASP A 222 -12.93 -4.72 9.10
N THR A 223 -12.40 -5.92 8.96
CA THR A 223 -11.93 -6.71 10.10
C THR A 223 -10.53 -6.26 10.43
N VAL A 224 -10.29 -5.84 11.67
CA VAL A 224 -8.95 -5.51 12.14
C VAL A 224 -8.29 -6.80 12.59
N MET A 225 -7.17 -7.12 11.97
CA MET A 225 -6.33 -8.26 12.30
C MET A 225 -5.03 -7.75 12.93
N GLU A 226 -4.74 -8.17 14.16
CA GLU A 226 -3.49 -7.84 14.84
C GLU A 226 -2.61 -9.07 14.91
N ILE A 227 -1.33 -8.89 14.60
CA ILE A 227 -0.34 -9.95 14.53
C ILE A 227 0.82 -9.59 15.44
N ARG A 228 1.24 -10.57 16.23
CA ARG A 228 2.46 -10.50 17.03
C ARG A 228 3.38 -11.63 16.65
N SER A 229 4.56 -11.27 16.16
CA SER A 229 5.60 -12.21 15.76
C SER A 229 6.98 -11.67 16.14
N ASP A 230 7.96 -12.57 16.15
CA ASP A 230 9.37 -12.19 16.20
C ASP A 230 9.86 -11.82 14.81
N ASP A 231 10.91 -11.00 14.73
CA ASP A 231 11.46 -10.52 13.47
C ASP A 231 11.97 -11.69 12.61
N THR A 232 11.21 -11.98 11.56
CA THR A 232 11.46 -13.11 10.64
C THR A 232 11.60 -12.55 9.24
N PRO A 233 12.73 -12.83 8.54
CA PRO A 233 12.96 -12.33 7.20
C PRO A 233 11.81 -12.64 6.24
N ALA A 234 11.38 -11.63 5.49
CA ALA A 234 10.29 -11.71 4.51
C ALA A 234 8.93 -12.20 5.06
N PHE A 235 8.70 -12.12 6.37
CA PHE A 235 7.42 -12.51 6.99
C PHE A 235 6.24 -11.73 6.40
N LEU A 236 6.34 -10.41 6.29
CA LEU A 236 5.29 -9.57 5.72
C LEU A 236 4.88 -10.02 4.32
N TYR A 237 5.85 -10.39 3.48
CA TYR A 237 5.57 -10.95 2.17
C TYR A 237 4.82 -12.28 2.27
N ALA A 238 5.35 -13.24 3.03
CA ALA A 238 4.74 -14.56 3.16
C ALA A 238 3.31 -14.47 3.69
N PHE A 239 3.10 -13.60 4.68
CA PHE A 239 1.82 -13.34 5.30
C PHE A 239 0.82 -12.68 4.34
N ALA A 240 1.19 -11.54 3.73
CA ALA A 240 0.35 -10.83 2.78
C ALA A 240 0.02 -11.68 1.55
N ASN A 241 0.98 -12.47 1.07
CA ASN A 241 0.79 -13.41 -0.04
C ASN A 241 -0.20 -14.53 0.33
N ALA A 242 -0.16 -15.04 1.57
CA ALA A 242 -1.14 -16.02 2.04
C ALA A 242 -2.56 -15.44 2.11
N LEU A 243 -2.70 -14.19 2.55
CA LEU A 243 -3.98 -13.47 2.51
C LEU A 243 -4.49 -13.31 1.08
N ALA A 244 -3.63 -12.86 0.16
CA ALA A 244 -3.98 -12.71 -1.24
C ALA A 244 -4.42 -14.05 -1.87
N MET A 245 -3.73 -15.16 -1.58
CA MET A 245 -4.13 -16.50 -2.04
C MET A 245 -5.51 -16.94 -1.51
N ARG A 246 -5.91 -16.45 -0.33
CA ARG A 246 -7.25 -16.66 0.24
C ARG A 246 -8.29 -15.65 -0.28
N ASN A 247 -7.93 -14.79 -1.23
CA ASN A 247 -8.76 -13.68 -1.71
C ASN A 247 -9.16 -12.71 -0.60
N ILE A 248 -8.26 -12.47 0.35
CA ILE A 248 -8.39 -11.48 1.41
C ILE A 248 -7.63 -10.23 0.95
N TYR A 249 -8.35 -9.11 0.92
CA TYR A 249 -7.85 -7.81 0.51
C TYR A 249 -7.45 -6.98 1.73
N ILE A 250 -6.30 -6.30 1.65
CA ILE A 250 -5.79 -5.39 2.69
C ILE A 250 -6.12 -3.97 2.24
N SER A 251 -6.94 -3.24 2.99
CA SER A 251 -7.32 -1.87 2.68
C SER A 251 -6.41 -0.83 3.33
N LYS A 252 -5.85 -1.20 4.50
CA LYS A 252 -4.94 -0.39 5.30
C LYS A 252 -4.09 -1.32 6.15
N ALA A 253 -2.85 -0.95 6.40
CA ALA A 253 -1.97 -1.68 7.32
C ALA A 253 -0.96 -0.76 7.99
N GLN A 254 -0.54 -1.14 9.19
CA GLN A 254 0.45 -0.44 10.01
C GLN A 254 1.40 -1.47 10.62
N PHE A 255 2.71 -1.24 10.48
CA PHE A 255 3.77 -2.10 11.00
C PHE A 255 4.68 -1.28 11.88
N ASP A 256 4.90 -1.74 13.11
CA ASP A 256 5.77 -1.10 14.08
C ASP A 256 6.52 -2.17 14.89
N VAL A 257 7.74 -1.86 15.30
CA VAL A 257 8.57 -2.72 16.14
C VAL A 257 8.53 -2.17 17.56
N GLU A 258 7.61 -2.69 18.37
CA GLU A 258 7.53 -2.33 19.80
C GLU A 258 8.31 -3.36 20.64
N LYS A 259 9.33 -2.91 21.40
CA LYS A 259 10.10 -3.73 22.35
C LYS A 259 10.73 -5.00 21.73
N GLY A 260 11.13 -4.91 20.46
CA GLY A 260 11.76 -6.02 19.73
C GLY A 260 10.77 -7.09 19.25
N LYS A 261 9.46 -6.83 19.35
CA LYS A 261 8.42 -7.64 18.70
C LYS A 261 7.79 -6.85 17.58
N ILE A 262 7.46 -7.56 16.50
CA ILE A 262 6.68 -7.00 15.40
C ILE A 262 5.22 -6.96 15.83
N HIS A 263 4.61 -5.78 15.73
CA HIS A 263 3.21 -5.54 15.99
C HIS A 263 2.56 -5.02 14.71
N ASP A 264 1.98 -5.94 13.94
CA ASP A 264 1.36 -5.60 12.67
C ASP A 264 -0.16 -5.52 12.83
N ARG A 265 -0.75 -4.46 12.29
CA ARG A 265 -2.19 -4.29 12.22
C ARG A 265 -2.62 -4.21 10.77
N PHE A 266 -3.51 -5.10 10.35
CA PHE A 266 -4.10 -5.14 9.02
C PHE A 266 -5.60 -4.90 9.08
N TYR A 267 -6.11 -4.09 8.17
CA TYR A 267 -7.53 -3.90 7.94
C TYR A 267 -7.90 -4.71 6.71
N VAL A 268 -8.66 -5.78 6.90
CA VAL A 268 -8.89 -6.79 5.88
C VAL A 268 -10.37 -6.98 5.53
N ARG A 269 -10.61 -7.35 4.27
CA ARG A 269 -11.92 -7.70 3.73
C ARG A 269 -11.83 -8.99 2.92
N ASN A 270 -12.91 -9.76 2.87
CA ASN A 270 -13.00 -10.90 1.96
C ASN A 270 -13.15 -10.45 0.50
N ARG A 271 -13.17 -11.41 -0.42
CA ARG A 271 -13.41 -11.22 -1.85
C ARG A 271 -14.72 -10.50 -2.22
N HIS A 272 -15.67 -10.41 -1.29
CA HIS A 272 -16.94 -9.72 -1.48
C HIS A 272 -16.92 -8.29 -0.92
N GLY A 273 -15.76 -7.81 -0.45
CA GLY A 273 -15.60 -6.49 0.17
C GLY A 273 -16.22 -6.41 1.58
N GLN A 274 -16.44 -7.55 2.23
CA GLN A 274 -17.08 -7.64 3.55
C GLN A 274 -16.08 -8.03 4.62
N LYS A 275 -16.41 -7.76 5.88
CA LYS A 275 -15.67 -8.24 7.05
C LYS A 275 -15.58 -9.77 7.10
N LEU A 276 -14.47 -10.28 7.60
CA LEU A 276 -14.28 -11.67 7.97
C LEU A 276 -15.05 -11.95 9.26
N THR A 277 -16.27 -12.48 9.12
CA THR A 277 -17.17 -12.77 10.25
C THR A 277 -17.35 -14.27 10.50
N ASP A 278 -17.02 -15.11 9.51
CA ASP A 278 -17.04 -16.56 9.66
C ASP A 278 -15.74 -17.05 10.32
N ALA A 279 -15.86 -18.01 11.22
CA ALA A 279 -14.73 -18.67 11.87
C ALA A 279 -13.89 -19.52 10.91
N THR A 280 -14.37 -19.83 9.70
CA THR A 280 -13.54 -20.48 8.67
C THR A 280 -12.63 -19.49 7.93
N ASP A 281 -13.04 -18.22 7.90
CA ASP A 281 -12.29 -17.15 7.25
C ASP A 281 -11.21 -16.59 8.18
N GLN A 282 -11.47 -16.60 9.49
CA GLN A 282 -10.55 -16.24 10.59
C GLN A 282 -9.64 -17.41 10.99
#